data_AF-A0AAE1TME4-F1
#
_entry.id   AF-A0AAE1TME4-F1
#
_cell.length_a   1.000
_cell.length_b   1.000
_cell.length_c   1.000
_cell.angle_alpha   90.00
_cell.angle_beta   90.00
_cell.angle_gamma   90.00
#
_symmetry.space_group_name_H-M   'P 1'
#
loop_
_entity.id
_entity.type
_entity.pdbx_description
1 polymer ?
#
loop_
_entity_poly.entity_id
_entity_poly.type
_entity_poly.pdbx_seq_one_letter_code
_entity_poly.pdbx_strand_id
1 'polypeptide(L)'
;MGIGYYGDHPDGEQCLQKVIAISKYTALMGITSGTYDVLMYTKPQGYHGALVQYVKSLVPIMVSGATFATITCAATTFRGKDDHFNYMLGGAAAGGIFGVWGPSINTEPGNE
;
A
#
# COMPACT_ATOMS: atom_id res chain seq x y z
N MET A 1 5.11 -2.05 18.42
CA MET A 1 5.53 -2.72 17.16
C MET A 1 6.02 -1.63 16.22
N GLY A 2 7.25 -1.17 16.44
CA GLY A 2 7.90 -0.15 15.61
C GLY A 2 8.87 -0.80 14.62
N ILE A 3 9.42 0.00 13.71
CA ILE A 3 10.44 -0.30 12.69
C ILE A 3 11.55 -1.28 13.10
N GLY A 4 11.92 -1.37 14.38
CA GLY A 4 12.89 -2.36 14.86
C GLY A 4 12.47 -3.80 14.55
N TYR A 5 11.19 -4.13 14.76
CA TYR A 5 10.69 -5.51 14.61
C TYR A 5 10.71 -6.02 13.17
N TYR A 6 10.71 -5.13 12.17
CA TYR A 6 10.75 -5.53 10.76
C TYR A 6 12.14 -6.06 10.36
N GLY A 7 13.21 -5.50 10.92
CA GLY A 7 14.59 -5.85 10.60
C GLY A 7 15.21 -6.93 11.50
N ASP A 8 14.57 -7.27 12.61
CA ASP A 8 15.13 -8.22 13.60
C ASP A 8 14.96 -9.69 13.20
N HIS A 9 14.08 -10.00 12.25
CA HIS A 9 13.78 -11.36 11.80
C HIS A 9 13.93 -11.50 10.28
N PRO A 10 14.42 -12.64 9.76
CA PRO A 10 14.52 -12.88 8.32
C PRO A 10 13.15 -12.74 7.64
N ASP A 11 13.12 -12.31 6.38
CA ASP A 11 11.88 -12.34 5.61
C ASP A 11 11.48 -13.80 5.39
N GLY A 12 10.22 -14.17 5.64
CA GLY A 12 9.76 -15.56 5.67
C GLY A 12 9.37 -16.08 7.05
N GLU A 13 9.70 -15.37 8.12
CA GLU A 13 9.21 -15.64 9.47
C GLU A 13 8.31 -14.48 9.95
N GLN A 14 7.31 -14.80 10.78
CA GLN A 14 6.39 -13.80 11.36
C GLN A 14 5.68 -12.90 10.32
N CYS A 15 5.33 -13.46 9.15
CA CYS A 15 4.72 -12.73 8.04
C CYS A 15 3.56 -11.81 8.45
N LEU A 16 2.65 -12.29 9.31
CA LEU A 16 1.50 -11.51 9.77
C LEU A 16 1.92 -10.23 10.51
N GLN A 17 2.93 -10.31 11.36
CA GLN A 17 3.42 -9.15 12.13
C GLN A 17 4.11 -8.14 11.21
N LYS A 18 4.87 -8.61 10.21
CA LYS A 18 5.47 -7.76 9.17
C LYS A 18 4.41 -7.06 8.32
N VAL A 19 3.37 -7.79 7.91
CA VAL A 19 2.21 -7.22 7.20
C VAL A 19 1.53 -6.15 8.06
N ILE A 20 1.22 -6.43 9.33
CA ILE A 20 0.61 -5.45 10.23
C ILE A 20 1.51 -4.22 10.44
N ALA A 21 2.82 -4.43 10.59
CA ALA A 21 3.78 -3.34 10.73
C ALA A 21 3.78 -2.44 9.49
N ILE A 22 3.94 -3.02 8.28
CA ILE A 22 3.92 -2.27 7.02
C ILE A 22 2.58 -1.58 6.82
N SER A 23 1.46 -2.28 7.05
CA SER A 23 0.11 -1.71 6.91
C SER A 23 -0.09 -0.45 7.75
N LYS A 24 0.46 -0.40 8.97
CA LYS A 24 0.41 0.80 9.82
C LYS A 24 1.19 1.97 9.22
N TYR A 25 2.38 1.72 8.68
CA TYR A 25 3.18 2.75 8.03
C TYR A 25 2.50 3.26 6.75
N THR A 26 1.98 2.36 5.93
CA THR A 26 1.25 2.75 4.72
C THR A 26 -0.09 3.41 5.03
N ALA A 27 -0.74 3.07 6.14
CA ALA A 27 -1.93 3.79 6.61
C ALA A 27 -1.60 5.23 6.98
N LEU A 28 -0.50 5.47 7.71
CA LEU A 28 -0.04 6.81 8.03
C LEU A 28 0.28 7.61 6.76
N MET A 29 1.00 7.01 5.81
CA MET A 29 1.27 7.62 4.50
C MET A 29 -0.02 7.92 3.72
N GLY A 30 -0.98 7.01 3.75
CA GLY A 30 -2.29 7.19 3.12
C GLY A 30 -3.10 8.33 3.73
N ILE A 31 -3.05 8.50 5.05
CA ILE A 31 -3.67 9.64 5.75
C ILE A 31 -2.97 10.94 5.35
N THR A 32 -1.63 11.00 5.41
CA THR A 32 -0.87 12.20 5.01
C THR A 32 -1.15 12.58 3.56
N SER A 33 -1.17 11.61 2.65
CA SER A 33 -1.52 11.81 1.25
C SER A 33 -2.96 12.32 1.09
N GLY A 34 -3.91 11.72 1.82
CA GLY A 34 -5.30 12.15 1.84
C GLY A 34 -5.47 13.58 2.38
N THR A 35 -4.71 13.97 3.41
CA THR A 35 -4.71 15.34 3.94
C THR A 35 -4.20 16.33 2.91
N TYR A 36 -3.10 16.00 2.23
CA TYR A 36 -2.54 16.84 1.18
C TYR A 36 -3.53 17.02 0.02
N ASP A 37 -4.15 15.93 -0.42
CA ASP A 37 -5.14 15.93 -1.50
C ASP A 37 -6.41 16.73 -1.15
N VAL A 38 -7.01 16.49 0.02
CA VAL A 38 -8.20 17.20 0.50
C VAL A 38 -7.94 18.70 0.65
N LEU A 39 -6.77 19.10 1.18
CA LEU A 39 -6.47 20.51 1.44
C LEU A 39 -6.05 21.28 0.16
N MET A 40 -5.30 20.64 -0.73
CA MET A 40 -4.69 21.34 -1.86
C MET A 40 -5.42 21.16 -3.19
N TYR A 41 -5.98 19.98 -3.45
CA TYR A 41 -6.50 19.62 -4.79
C TYR A 41 -8.01 19.48 -4.79
N THR A 42 -8.54 18.42 -4.18
CA THR A 42 -9.96 18.04 -4.34
C THR A 42 -10.93 18.95 -3.58
N LYS A 43 -10.52 19.49 -2.43
CA LYS A 43 -11.31 20.41 -1.59
C LYS A 43 -12.80 20.01 -1.47
N PRO A 44 -13.09 18.75 -1.09
CA PRO A 44 -14.45 18.23 -1.04
C PRO A 44 -15.30 19.01 -0.03
N GLN A 45 -16.57 19.22 -0.35
CA GLN A 45 -17.49 19.96 0.49
C GLN A 45 -18.11 19.05 1.55
N GLY A 46 -18.09 19.50 2.81
CA GLY A 46 -18.68 18.79 3.95
C GLY A 46 -17.89 17.57 4.44
N TYR A 47 -18.29 17.05 5.60
CA TYR A 47 -17.58 15.96 6.29
C TYR A 47 -17.60 14.65 5.51
N HIS A 48 -18.72 14.33 4.86
CA HIS A 48 -18.86 13.08 4.12
C HIS A 48 -17.92 13.02 2.91
N GLY A 49 -17.85 14.09 2.11
CA GLY A 49 -16.97 14.17 0.95
C GLY A 49 -15.49 14.07 1.34
N ALA A 50 -15.09 14.74 2.42
CA ALA A 50 -13.74 14.63 2.96
C ALA A 50 -13.41 13.18 3.35
N LEU A 51 -14.31 12.50 4.08
CA LEU A 51 -14.09 11.12 4.51
C LEU A 51 -13.96 10.16 3.32
N VAL A 52 -14.81 10.30 2.30
CA VAL A 52 -14.72 9.50 1.07
C VAL A 52 -13.36 9.72 0.40
N GLN A 53 -12.89 10.96 0.30
CA GLN A 53 -11.61 11.25 -0.33
C GLN A 53 -10.42 10.65 0.45
N TYR A 54 -10.46 10.71 1.78
CA TYR A 54 -9.48 10.03 2.63
C TYR A 54 -9.47 8.52 2.38
N VAL A 55 -10.63 7.88 2.27
CA VAL A 55 -10.72 6.44 1.97
C VAL A 55 -10.15 6.14 0.58
N LYS A 56 -10.47 6.96 -0.44
CA LYS A 56 -9.94 6.80 -1.80
C LYS A 56 -8.41 6.85 -1.87
N SER A 57 -7.77 7.64 -1.01
CA SER A 57 -6.31 7.73 -0.94
C SER A 57 -5.68 6.67 -0.03
N LEU A 58 -6.29 6.43 1.13
CA LEU A 58 -5.75 5.54 2.17
C LEU A 58 -5.77 4.07 1.77
N VAL A 59 -6.91 3.61 1.23
CA VAL A 59 -7.10 2.17 0.98
C VAL A 59 -6.11 1.62 -0.06
N PRO A 60 -5.92 2.21 -1.25
CA PRO A 60 -4.95 1.67 -2.21
C PRO A 60 -3.53 1.64 -1.66
N ILE A 61 -3.10 2.69 -0.94
CA ILE A 61 -1.75 2.77 -0.35
C ILE A 61 -1.57 1.73 0.75
N MET A 62 -2.58 1.55 1.61
CA MET A 62 -2.53 0.56 2.68
C MET A 62 -2.53 -0.86 2.12
N VAL A 63 -3.41 -1.16 1.16
CA VAL A 63 -3.51 -2.48 0.54
C VAL A 63 -2.24 -2.81 -0.25
N SER A 64 -1.66 -1.86 -0.99
CA SER A 64 -0.41 -2.09 -1.71
C SER A 64 0.75 -2.45 -0.77
N GLY A 65 0.83 -1.79 0.40
CA GLY A 65 1.81 -2.11 1.44
C GLY A 65 1.61 -3.51 2.01
N ALA A 66 0.37 -3.86 2.34
CA ALA A 66 0.02 -5.19 2.84
C ALA A 66 0.34 -6.28 1.81
N THR A 67 -0.01 -6.06 0.53
CA THR A 67 0.28 -6.97 -0.58
C THR A 67 1.78 -7.15 -0.77
N PHE A 68 2.55 -6.06 -0.77
CA PHE A 68 4.01 -6.12 -0.83
C PHE A 68 4.59 -7.04 0.25
N ALA A 69 4.23 -6.78 1.51
CA ALA A 69 4.72 -7.54 2.66
C ALA A 69 4.32 -9.03 2.57
N THR A 70 3.08 -9.29 2.17
CA THR A 70 2.54 -10.66 2.06
C THR A 70 3.24 -11.43 0.95
N ILE A 71 3.40 -10.84 -0.23
CA ILE A 71 4.03 -11.49 -1.37
C ILE A 71 5.52 -11.69 -1.15
N THR A 72 6.23 -10.71 -0.58
CA THR A 72 7.65 -10.89 -0.22
C THR A 72 7.80 -12.04 0.77
N CYS A 73 6.97 -12.10 1.82
CA CYS A 73 7.05 -13.19 2.79
C CYS A 73 6.71 -14.55 2.17
N ALA A 74 5.64 -14.62 1.36
CA ALA A 74 5.25 -15.85 0.68
C ALA A 74 6.33 -16.33 -0.31
N ALA A 75 6.95 -15.40 -1.06
CA ALA A 75 8.03 -15.71 -1.97
C ALA A 75 9.27 -16.23 -1.23
N THR A 76 9.63 -15.63 -0.09
CA THR A 76 10.76 -16.10 0.72
C THR A 76 10.47 -17.47 1.35
N THR A 77 9.28 -17.70 1.91
CA THR A 77 8.89 -19.00 2.47
C THR A 77 8.88 -20.09 1.39
N PHE A 78 8.39 -19.79 0.18
CA PHE A 78 8.32 -20.76 -0.90
C PHE A 78 9.69 -21.08 -1.50
N ARG A 79 10.57 -20.08 -1.63
CA ARG A 79 11.91 -20.26 -2.23
C ARG A 79 12.98 -20.68 -1.22
N GLY A 80 12.73 -20.47 0.07
CA GLY A 80 13.73 -20.62 1.14
C GLY A 80 14.95 -19.71 0.97
N LYS A 81 14.82 -18.63 0.19
CA LYS A 81 15.90 -17.69 -0.14
C LYS A 81 15.42 -16.28 0.10
N ASP A 82 16.14 -15.54 0.91
CA ASP A 82 15.90 -14.12 1.14
C ASP A 82 16.76 -13.31 0.15
N ASP A 83 16.17 -12.91 -0.98
CA ASP A 83 16.84 -12.20 -2.06
C ASP A 83 16.00 -11.03 -2.58
N HIS A 84 16.66 -10.08 -3.26
CA HIS A 84 16.02 -8.91 -3.86
C HIS A 84 14.91 -9.27 -4.86
N PHE A 85 14.91 -10.50 -5.39
CA PHE A 85 13.87 -10.97 -6.30
C PHE A 85 12.49 -11.06 -5.62
N ASN A 86 12.44 -11.45 -4.35
CA ASN A 86 11.18 -11.50 -3.59
C ASN A 86 10.56 -10.11 -3.43
N TYR A 87 11.41 -9.12 -3.18
CA TYR A 87 11.02 -7.71 -3.11
C TYR A 87 10.52 -7.17 -4.46
N MET A 88 11.14 -7.60 -5.56
CA MET A 88 10.68 -7.25 -6.90
C MET A 88 9.29 -7.82 -7.19
N LEU A 89 9.03 -9.07 -6.80
CA LEU A 89 7.69 -9.69 -6.91
C LEU A 89 6.66 -8.98 -6.04
N GLY A 90 7.02 -8.66 -4.78
CA GLY A 90 6.17 -7.88 -3.88
C GLY A 90 5.84 -6.51 -4.47
N GLY A 91 6.83 -5.83 -5.05
CA GLY A 91 6.67 -4.53 -5.70
C GLY A 91 5.78 -4.59 -6.93
N ALA A 92 5.97 -5.59 -7.79
CA ALA A 92 5.13 -5.80 -8.98
C ALA A 92 3.66 -6.06 -8.58
N ALA A 93 3.43 -6.90 -7.57
CA ALA A 93 2.09 -7.18 -7.06
C ALA A 93 1.43 -5.93 -6.43
N ALA A 94 2.19 -5.16 -5.63
CA ALA A 94 1.73 -3.92 -5.03
C ALA A 94 1.40 -2.85 -6.10
N GLY A 95 2.20 -2.75 -7.16
CA GLY A 95 1.92 -1.87 -8.30
C GLY A 95 0.64 -2.24 -9.04
N GLY A 96 0.35 -3.54 -9.15
CA GLY A 96 -0.92 -4.03 -9.71
C GLY A 96 -2.15 -3.52 -8.95
N ILE A 97 -2.07 -3.37 -7.63
CA ILE A 97 -3.16 -2.79 -6.82
C ILE A 97 -3.45 -1.35 -7.26
N PHE A 98 -2.42 -0.53 -7.44
CA PHE A 98 -2.61 0.84 -7.93
C PHE A 98 -3.16 0.89 -9.35
N GLY A 99 -2.78 -0.05 -10.22
CA GLY A 99 -3.33 -0.16 -11.58
C GLY A 99 -4.83 -0.49 -11.61
N VAL A 100 -5.32 -1.26 -10.64
CA VAL A 100 -6.76 -1.56 -10.48
C VAL A 100 -7.51 -0.39 -9.86
N TRP A 101 -6.86 0.36 -8.96
CA TRP A 101 -7.49 1.47 -8.23
C TRP A 101 -7.48 2.80 -8.99
N GLY A 102 -6.49 3.00 -9.85
CA GLY A 102 -6.34 4.19 -10.67
C GLY A 102 -7.12 4.09 -12.00
N PRO A 103 -7.30 5.23 -12.69
CA PRO A 103 -7.87 5.21 -14.04
C PRO A 103 -7.01 4.37 -14.98
N SER A 104 -7.66 3.56 -15.81
CA SER A 104 -6.96 2.69 -16.77
C SER A 104 -6.28 3.53 -17.85
N ILE A 105 -5.16 3.05 -18.40
CA ILE A 105 -4.47 3.75 -19.50
C ILE A 105 -5.33 3.87 -20.79
N ASN A 106 -6.46 3.16 -20.86
CA ASN A 106 -7.35 3.12 -22.01
C ASN A 106 -8.55 4.08 -21.90
N THR A 107 -8.70 4.81 -20.78
CA THR A 107 -9.73 5.85 -20.66
C THR A 107 -9.21 7.14 -21.29
N GLU A 108 -9.81 7.55 -22.41
CA GLU A 108 -9.57 8.86 -23.02
C GLU A 108 -9.84 9.99 -22.01
N PRO A 109 -9.07 11.08 -22.02
CA PRO A 109 -9.25 12.19 -21.09
C PRO A 109 -10.46 13.02 -21.56
N GLY A 110 -11.69 12.70 -21.11
CA GLY A 110 -12.82 13.55 -21.53
C GLY A 110 -14.26 13.20 -21.13
N ASN A 111 -14.56 12.37 -20.13
CA ASN A 111 -15.96 12.21 -19.71
C ASN A 111 -16.16 11.86 -18.23
N GLU A 112 -15.94 12.85 -17.36
CA GLU A 112 -16.74 13.02 -16.14
C GLU A 112 -17.29 14.44 -16.10
#